data_AF-A0AAW2XFB9-F1
#
_entry.id   AF-A0AAW2XFB9-F1
#
_cell.length_a   1.000
_cell.length_b   1.000
_cell.length_c   1.000
_cell.angle_alpha   90.00
_cell.angle_beta   90.00
_cell.angle_gamma   90.00
#
_symmetry.space_group_name_H-M   'P 1'
#
loop_
_entity.id
_entity.type
_entity.pdbx_description
1 polymer ?
#
loop_
_entity_poly.entity_id
_entity_poly.type
_entity_poly.pdbx_seq_one_letter_code
_entity_poly.pdbx_strand_id
1 'polypeptide(L)'
;MSNTVENLKLFSGNSDYVEKTTPNGRCVVRVQVMRLPTPLTKLLDESSELLGDIIGGKSKQALKSLETLRGSIVQDENPIEALKKRMMDAIDNDLFSGISEMERDRVEKYRILWRTLLKRIWALGPRQVGPNILFTPGREKNIEGSVLIKGFPYVSDRLGFRDVGDSIDTTGQSSPIGDEMLLREAESLESSVLSGFQLATSAGPLCDEPMWGLAFVVEAFVSPIDRQSNEDNISIQQAEQYGMFTGQVMTAVKEACRAAVLQRKPRLVEALYFCELNTPTEHLGSMYAVLARRRARVIKEEMQEGSPLFTVHAYVPVAESFGFADELRRWTSGASSALLVLSHWEPLLEDPFFVPKTEEEIEEYGDGSSVPQNTARKLIDAVRRRKGLPVEEKVVQHATKQRTLARKV
;
A
#
# COMPACT_ATOMS: atom_id res chain seq x y z
N MET A 1 7.92 -17.01 3.31
CA MET A 1 9.15 -16.51 3.99
C MET A 1 10.36 -16.46 3.06
N SER A 2 10.51 -17.33 2.04
CA SER A 2 11.59 -17.19 1.03
C SER A 2 11.53 -15.87 0.22
N ASN A 3 10.33 -15.32 0.00
CA ASN A 3 10.11 -14.15 -0.86
C ASN A 3 10.49 -12.79 -0.23
N THR A 4 10.62 -12.65 1.11
CA THR A 4 10.82 -11.33 1.74
C THR A 4 12.23 -10.79 1.52
N VAL A 5 13.24 -11.66 1.58
CA VAL A 5 14.64 -11.30 1.29
C VAL A 5 14.87 -11.10 -0.21
N GLU A 6 14.20 -11.88 -1.07
CA GLU A 6 14.25 -11.68 -2.53
C GLU A 6 13.61 -10.36 -2.97
N ASN A 7 12.49 -9.96 -2.33
CA ASN A 7 11.84 -8.67 -2.57
C ASN A 7 12.74 -7.46 -2.24
N LEU A 8 13.70 -7.59 -1.34
CA LEU A 8 14.65 -6.52 -1.03
C LEU A 8 15.86 -6.49 -1.95
N LYS A 9 16.25 -7.64 -2.51
CA LYS A 9 17.31 -7.70 -3.54
C LYS A 9 16.92 -6.95 -4.82
N LEU A 10 15.63 -6.73 -5.06
CA LEU A 10 15.10 -5.95 -6.19
C LEU A 10 15.70 -4.53 -6.26
N PHE A 11 15.96 -3.89 -5.12
CA PHE A 11 16.57 -2.55 -5.08
C PHE A 11 18.09 -2.54 -5.24
N SER A 12 18.71 -3.72 -5.31
CA SER A 12 20.18 -3.90 -5.37
C SER A 12 20.69 -4.43 -6.72
N GLY A 13 19.82 -5.03 -7.54
CA GLY A 13 20.22 -5.64 -8.82
C GLY A 13 19.09 -5.69 -9.86
N ASN A 14 19.48 -5.49 -11.11
CA ASN A 14 18.72 -5.42 -12.38
C ASN A 14 17.44 -6.29 -12.53
N SER A 15 16.35 -6.02 -11.80
CA SER A 15 15.17 -6.90 -11.80
C SER A 15 13.84 -6.13 -11.74
N ASP A 16 12.91 -6.52 -12.62
CA ASP A 16 11.50 -6.13 -12.76
C ASP A 16 11.11 -4.71 -12.32
N TYR A 17 11.33 -3.74 -13.21
CA TYR A 17 10.71 -2.43 -13.16
C TYR A 17 9.62 -2.31 -14.24
N VAL A 18 8.60 -1.52 -13.97
CA VAL A 18 7.63 -1.11 -14.98
C VAL A 18 8.02 0.24 -15.53
N GLU A 19 8.16 0.33 -16.84
CA GLU A 19 8.44 1.57 -17.54
C GLU A 19 7.17 2.12 -18.19
N LYS A 20 6.93 3.42 -18.01
CA LYS A 20 5.92 4.19 -18.73
C LYS A 20 6.52 5.50 -19.21
N THR A 21 6.20 5.87 -20.43
CA THR A 21 6.67 7.11 -21.03
C THR A 21 5.49 8.08 -21.17
N THR A 22 5.75 9.36 -20.94
CA THR A 22 4.75 10.41 -21.21
C THR A 22 4.40 10.46 -22.69
N PRO A 23 3.19 10.92 -23.07
CA PRO A 23 2.78 10.98 -24.48
C PRO A 23 3.71 11.79 -25.38
N ASN A 24 4.42 12.76 -24.81
CA ASN A 24 5.39 13.61 -25.50
C ASN A 24 6.79 12.97 -25.61
N GLY A 25 7.01 11.76 -25.10
CA GLY A 25 8.32 11.08 -25.10
C GLY A 25 9.38 11.69 -24.17
N ARG A 26 9.10 12.82 -23.52
CA ARG A 26 10.09 13.59 -22.76
C ARG A 26 10.39 13.05 -21.38
N CYS A 27 9.48 12.30 -20.76
CA CYS A 27 9.69 11.73 -19.44
C CYS A 27 9.44 10.23 -19.43
N VAL A 28 10.43 9.47 -18.95
CA VAL A 28 10.38 8.03 -18.77
C VAL A 28 10.34 7.74 -17.27
N VAL A 29 9.28 7.10 -16.82
CA VAL A 29 9.08 6.74 -15.41
C VAL A 29 9.25 5.24 -15.25
N ARG A 30 10.18 4.85 -14.38
CA ARG A 30 10.39 3.47 -13.94
C ARG A 30 9.91 3.31 -12.50
N VAL A 31 9.09 2.31 -12.26
CA VAL A 31 8.56 2.03 -10.92
C VAL A 31 8.88 0.62 -10.50
N GLN A 32 9.38 0.49 -9.29
CA GLN A 32 9.52 -0.76 -8.56
C GLN A 32 8.62 -0.71 -7.33
N VAL A 33 7.97 -1.84 -7.03
CA VAL A 33 7.10 -1.97 -5.87
C VAL A 33 7.41 -3.23 -5.08
N MET A 34 7.39 -3.10 -3.76
CA MET A 34 7.55 -4.19 -2.80
C MET A 34 6.41 -4.18 -1.79
N ARG A 35 6.15 -5.33 -1.17
CA ARG A 35 5.26 -5.43 -0.02
C ARG A 35 6.01 -5.03 1.25
N LEU A 36 5.39 -4.18 2.07
CA LEU A 36 5.90 -3.84 3.40
C LEU A 36 5.63 -4.98 4.41
N PRO A 37 6.50 -5.18 5.39
CA PRO A 37 6.23 -6.01 6.56
C PRO A 37 4.88 -5.64 7.20
N THR A 38 4.08 -6.64 7.57
CA THR A 38 2.76 -6.37 8.17
C THR A 38 2.85 -5.64 9.51
N PRO A 39 3.84 -5.91 10.41
CA PRO A 39 3.95 -5.17 11.65
C PRO A 39 4.29 -3.70 11.42
N LEU A 40 5.18 -3.41 10.46
CA LEU A 40 5.54 -2.05 10.09
C LEU A 40 4.34 -1.30 9.50
N THR A 41 3.56 -1.98 8.66
CA THR A 41 2.38 -1.38 8.03
C THR A 41 1.32 -0.99 9.07
N LYS A 42 1.05 -1.87 10.05
CA LYS A 42 0.13 -1.57 11.16
C LYS A 42 0.61 -0.39 12.00
N LEU A 43 1.91 -0.38 12.33
CA LEU A 43 2.50 0.72 13.09
C LEU A 43 2.32 2.08 12.38
N LEU A 44 2.51 2.13 11.05
CA LEU A 44 2.32 3.35 10.27
C LEU A 44 0.87 3.85 10.26
N ASP A 45 -0.10 2.93 10.25
CA ASP A 45 -1.53 3.25 10.27
C ASP A 45 -1.95 3.78 11.67
N GLU A 46 -1.53 3.08 12.73
CA GLU A 46 -1.78 3.46 14.13
C GLU A 46 -1.10 4.77 14.51
N SER A 47 0.09 5.04 13.97
CA SER A 47 0.87 6.26 14.27
C SER A 47 0.62 7.40 13.29
N SER A 48 -0.47 7.34 12.50
CA SER A 48 -0.77 8.33 11.45
C SER A 48 -0.88 9.77 12.00
N GLU A 49 -1.55 9.98 13.14
CA GLU A 49 -1.66 11.31 13.76
C GLU A 49 -0.28 11.87 14.15
N LEU A 50 0.55 11.06 14.83
CA LEU A 50 1.90 11.43 15.24
C LEU A 50 2.80 11.73 14.04
N LEU A 51 2.72 10.90 12.99
CA LEU A 51 3.45 11.11 11.74
C LEU A 51 3.04 12.42 11.06
N GLY A 52 1.74 12.74 11.07
CA GLY A 52 1.21 14.00 10.57
C GLY A 52 1.76 15.22 11.31
N ASP A 53 1.87 15.14 12.64
CA ASP A 53 2.41 16.24 13.45
C ASP A 53 3.92 16.44 13.25
N ILE A 54 4.67 15.35 13.08
CA ILE A 54 6.12 15.37 12.80
C ILE A 54 6.39 15.94 11.41
N ILE A 55 5.66 15.45 10.39
CA ILE A 55 5.82 15.88 8.99
C ILE A 55 5.34 17.32 8.80
N GLY A 56 4.19 17.67 9.38
CA GLY A 56 3.59 19.01 9.31
C GLY A 56 4.30 20.05 10.16
N GLY A 57 5.35 19.69 10.92
CA GLY A 57 6.14 20.60 11.74
C GLY A 57 5.41 21.16 12.96
N LYS A 58 4.23 20.62 13.30
CA LYS A 58 3.40 21.04 14.44
C LYS A 58 3.95 20.56 15.79
N SER A 59 4.84 19.57 15.80
CA SER A 59 5.42 19.01 17.02
C SER A 59 6.08 20.07 17.92
N LYS A 60 6.72 21.10 17.36
CA LYS A 60 7.36 22.17 18.15
C LYS A 60 6.38 23.07 18.92
N GLN A 61 5.12 23.18 18.49
CA GLN A 61 4.08 23.95 19.20
C GLN A 61 3.19 23.07 20.10
N ALA A 62 2.95 21.82 19.72
CA ALA A 62 2.18 20.87 20.52
C ALA A 62 2.93 20.44 21.81
N LEU A 63 4.25 20.28 21.74
CA LEU A 63 5.09 19.97 22.91
C LEU A 63 4.96 21.04 24.02
N LYS A 64 4.97 22.33 23.67
CA LYS A 64 4.76 23.43 24.63
C LYS A 64 3.37 23.46 25.28
N SER A 65 2.37 22.92 24.58
CA SER A 65 0.96 22.98 25.01
C SER A 65 0.57 21.77 25.88
N LEU A 66 1.25 20.62 25.70
CA LEU A 66 1.02 19.38 26.45
C LEU A 66 1.89 19.27 27.71
N GLU A 67 3.07 19.90 27.74
CA GLU A 67 3.94 19.97 28.93
C GLU A 67 3.29 20.73 30.10
N THR A 68 2.31 21.60 29.86
CA THR A 68 1.63 22.37 30.93
C THR A 68 0.50 21.60 31.63
N LEU A 69 0.12 20.41 31.14
CA LEU A 69 -1.08 19.69 31.62
C LEU A 69 -0.84 18.26 32.13
N ARG A 70 0.38 17.72 32.03
CA ARG A 70 0.71 16.40 32.60
C ARG A 70 1.97 16.45 33.46
N GLY A 71 1.76 16.71 34.74
CA GLY A 71 2.74 16.36 35.76
C GLY A 71 2.80 14.85 35.96
N SER A 72 4.03 14.34 36.06
CA SER A 72 4.46 13.13 36.78
C SER A 72 4.55 11.79 36.02
N ILE A 73 5.81 11.39 35.79
CA ILE A 73 6.40 10.04 35.93
C ILE A 73 6.47 9.14 34.67
N VAL A 74 7.70 9.11 34.12
CA VAL A 74 8.46 8.03 33.42
C VAL A 74 8.53 8.03 31.89
N GLN A 75 9.81 8.16 31.45
CA GLN A 75 10.43 8.11 30.12
C GLN A 75 10.13 9.27 29.17
N ASP A 76 10.96 10.30 29.34
CA ASP A 76 11.25 11.39 28.41
C ASP A 76 11.98 10.85 27.16
N GLU A 77 11.48 9.78 26.53
CA GLU A 77 11.95 9.37 25.21
C GLU A 77 11.33 10.33 24.19
N ASN A 78 12.17 11.03 23.43
CA ASN A 78 11.73 11.87 22.32
C ASN A 78 10.74 11.06 21.45
N PRO A 79 9.55 11.58 21.13
CA PRO A 79 8.51 10.82 20.41
C PRO A 79 9.01 10.29 19.05
N ILE A 80 9.98 10.99 18.45
CA ILE A 80 10.66 10.60 17.21
C ILE A 80 11.57 9.39 17.44
N GLU A 81 12.33 9.36 18.53
CA GLU A 81 13.23 8.24 18.87
C GLU A 81 12.43 6.99 19.25
N ALA A 82 11.36 7.15 20.02
CA ALA A 82 10.44 6.07 20.36
C ALA A 82 9.79 5.47 19.10
N LEU A 83 9.35 6.31 18.16
CA LEU A 83 8.79 5.85 16.88
C LEU A 83 9.84 5.13 16.03
N LYS A 84 11.06 5.67 15.93
CA LYS A 84 12.19 5.05 15.22
C LYS A 84 12.52 3.67 15.77
N LYS A 85 12.55 3.53 17.10
CA LYS A 85 12.75 2.26 17.79
C LYS A 85 11.63 1.28 17.46
N ARG A 86 10.37 1.70 17.58
CA ARG A 86 9.20 0.86 17.21
C ARG A 86 9.22 0.42 15.74
N MET A 87 9.64 1.28 14.81
CA MET A 87 9.75 0.92 13.39
C MET A 87 10.82 -0.16 13.19
N MET A 88 11.97 -0.05 13.86
CA MET A 88 13.02 -1.07 13.81
C MET A 88 12.57 -2.39 14.46
N ASP A 89 11.93 -2.31 15.62
CA ASP A 89 11.39 -3.49 16.32
C ASP A 89 10.30 -4.19 15.49
N ALA A 90 9.47 -3.44 14.77
CA ALA A 90 8.46 -3.99 13.86
C ALA A 90 9.08 -4.72 12.66
N ILE A 91 10.19 -4.21 12.12
CA ILE A 91 10.95 -4.86 11.04
C ILE A 91 11.61 -6.14 11.57
N ASP A 92 12.16 -6.08 12.78
CA ASP A 92 12.80 -7.21 13.44
C ASP A 92 11.76 -8.33 13.72
N ASN A 93 10.57 -7.99 14.25
CA ASN A 93 9.50 -8.95 14.55
C ASN A 93 8.98 -9.73 13.33
N ASP A 94 8.98 -9.14 12.13
CA ASP A 94 8.57 -9.82 10.88
C ASP A 94 9.55 -10.96 10.52
N LEU A 95 10.84 -10.82 10.87
CA LEU A 95 11.90 -11.81 10.62
C LEU A 95 11.89 -12.95 11.64
N PHE A 96 11.51 -12.68 12.90
CA PHE A 96 11.63 -13.64 14.00
C PHE A 96 10.57 -14.74 14.02
N SER A 97 9.61 -14.74 13.09
CA SER A 97 8.53 -15.74 13.01
C SER A 97 8.97 -17.11 12.45
N GLY A 98 10.13 -17.63 12.88
CA GLY A 98 10.40 -19.08 12.88
C GLY A 98 11.76 -19.57 12.36
N ILE A 99 12.92 -19.10 12.87
CA ILE A 99 14.22 -19.58 12.33
C ILE A 99 15.35 -19.79 13.37
N SER A 100 16.20 -20.81 13.08
CA SER A 100 17.33 -21.34 13.84
C SER A 100 18.65 -20.55 13.66
N GLU A 101 19.71 -20.95 14.38
CA GLU A 101 20.97 -20.22 14.57
C GLU A 101 21.78 -19.87 13.30
N MET A 102 21.57 -20.55 12.16
CA MET A 102 22.32 -20.30 10.91
C MET A 102 21.90 -19.03 10.13
N GLU A 103 20.88 -18.30 10.60
CA GLU A 103 20.32 -17.16 9.87
C GLU A 103 20.61 -15.77 10.47
N ARG A 104 21.39 -15.68 11.54
CA ARG A 104 21.80 -14.39 12.15
C ARG A 104 22.46 -13.44 11.14
N ASP A 105 23.32 -13.94 10.27
CA ASP A 105 23.98 -13.14 9.23
C ASP A 105 23.02 -12.60 8.17
N ARG A 106 21.92 -13.33 7.90
CA ARG A 106 20.88 -12.88 6.96
C ARG A 106 20.02 -11.79 7.57
N VAL A 107 19.66 -11.96 8.85
CA VAL A 107 18.93 -10.96 9.63
C VAL A 107 19.73 -9.66 9.74
N GLU A 108 21.03 -9.74 10.00
CA GLU A 108 21.86 -8.53 10.08
C GLU A 108 21.99 -7.82 8.72
N LYS A 109 22.17 -8.57 7.62
CA LYS A 109 22.15 -8.01 6.26
C LYS A 109 20.82 -7.33 5.94
N TYR A 110 19.71 -7.97 6.30
CA TYR A 110 18.36 -7.43 6.13
C TYR A 110 18.16 -6.14 6.92
N ARG A 111 18.63 -6.11 8.17
CA ARG A 111 18.59 -4.94 9.03
C ARG A 111 19.38 -3.77 8.46
N ILE A 112 20.58 -4.03 7.93
CA ILE A 112 21.41 -3.02 7.27
C ILE A 112 20.67 -2.45 6.04
N LEU A 113 20.08 -3.31 5.20
CA LEU A 113 19.32 -2.87 4.03
C LEU A 113 18.14 -1.98 4.41
N TRP A 114 17.35 -2.35 5.42
CA TRP A 114 16.25 -1.52 5.89
C TRP A 114 16.71 -0.20 6.49
N ARG A 115 17.82 -0.18 7.25
CA ARG A 115 18.41 1.08 7.73
C ARG A 115 18.78 1.99 6.55
N THR A 116 19.35 1.44 5.47
CA THR A 116 19.65 2.21 4.26
C THR A 116 18.39 2.72 3.56
N LEU A 117 17.32 1.93 3.51
CA LEU A 117 16.04 2.34 2.90
C LEU A 117 15.32 3.40 3.75
N LEU A 118 15.28 3.25 5.08
CA LEU A 118 14.65 4.20 6.00
C LEU A 118 15.32 5.58 5.99
N LYS A 119 16.59 5.68 5.56
CA LYS A 119 17.29 6.95 5.29
C LYS A 119 16.82 7.66 4.01
N ARG A 120 16.07 6.98 3.15
CA ARG A 120 15.68 7.41 1.80
C ARG A 120 14.17 7.60 1.64
N ILE A 121 13.41 7.73 2.72
CA ILE A 121 11.97 7.96 2.66
C ILE A 121 11.71 9.37 2.12
N TRP A 122 11.10 9.41 0.95
CA TRP A 122 10.69 10.64 0.29
C TRP A 122 9.30 11.07 0.75
N ALA A 123 8.31 10.19 0.71
CA ALA A 123 6.94 10.51 1.11
C ALA A 123 6.22 9.29 1.71
N LEU A 124 5.20 9.56 2.50
CA LEU A 124 4.27 8.54 2.99
C LEU A 124 2.96 8.59 2.19
N GLY A 125 2.21 7.49 2.26
CA GLY A 125 0.99 7.17 1.52
C GLY A 125 -0.14 8.21 1.64
N PRO A 126 -1.35 7.87 1.14
CA PRO A 126 -2.26 8.88 0.60
C PRO A 126 -2.53 10.01 1.60
N ARG A 127 -2.45 11.26 1.12
CA ARG A 127 -2.54 12.51 1.92
C ARG A 127 -1.31 12.81 2.80
N GLN A 128 -0.11 12.43 2.33
CA GLN A 128 1.19 12.68 2.99
C GLN A 128 1.42 11.90 4.30
N VAL A 129 0.44 11.10 4.72
CA VAL A 129 0.47 10.26 5.91
C VAL A 129 -0.30 8.99 5.57
N GLY A 130 0.38 7.84 5.58
CA GLY A 130 -0.31 6.57 5.38
C GLY A 130 0.61 5.36 5.36
N PRO A 131 0.03 4.16 5.27
CA PRO A 131 0.72 2.87 5.37
C PRO A 131 1.48 2.46 4.10
N ASN A 132 1.82 3.43 3.25
CA ASN A 132 2.64 3.21 2.05
C ASN A 132 3.87 4.12 2.11
N ILE A 133 4.98 3.67 1.54
CA ILE A 133 6.24 4.42 1.57
C ILE A 133 6.73 4.66 0.14
N LEU A 134 7.15 5.88 -0.15
CA LEU A 134 7.93 6.22 -1.34
C LEU A 134 9.38 6.43 -0.94
N PHE A 135 10.29 5.69 -1.55
CA PHE A 135 11.73 5.86 -1.39
C PHE A 135 12.33 6.67 -2.55
N THR A 136 13.33 7.50 -2.25
CA THR A 136 14.16 8.16 -3.27
C THR A 136 14.95 7.13 -4.05
N PRO A 137 15.25 7.34 -5.35
CA PRO A 137 16.10 6.46 -6.15
C PRO A 137 17.54 6.38 -5.60
N GLY A 138 18.21 5.25 -5.80
CA GLY A 138 19.44 4.91 -5.05
C GLY A 138 20.73 4.92 -5.84
N ARG A 139 20.67 4.65 -7.14
CA ARG A 139 21.83 4.70 -8.04
C ARG A 139 21.39 5.37 -9.34
N GLU A 140 22.12 6.38 -9.76
CA GLU A 140 21.96 6.99 -11.08
C GLU A 140 22.36 5.95 -12.14
N LYS A 141 21.37 5.27 -12.73
CA LYS A 141 21.57 4.68 -14.05
C LYS A 141 21.32 5.77 -15.06
N ASN A 142 22.38 6.41 -15.51
CA ASN A 142 22.30 7.42 -16.55
C ASN A 142 21.80 6.75 -17.83
N ILE A 143 20.58 7.08 -18.23
CA ILE A 143 20.14 6.90 -19.61
C ILE A 143 20.74 8.08 -20.38
N GLU A 144 21.49 7.81 -21.45
CA GLU A 144 22.23 8.82 -22.22
C GLU A 144 21.36 10.05 -22.51
N GLY A 145 21.82 11.24 -22.08
CA GLY A 145 21.15 12.52 -22.33
C GLY A 145 19.90 12.82 -21.48
N SER A 146 19.56 12.01 -20.47
CA SER A 146 18.44 12.28 -19.57
C SER A 146 18.88 12.60 -18.13
N VAL A 147 18.11 13.44 -17.45
CA VAL A 147 18.33 13.85 -16.06
C VAL A 147 17.30 13.18 -15.16
N LEU A 148 17.77 12.55 -14.07
CA LEU A 148 16.91 11.95 -13.05
C LEU A 148 16.30 13.05 -12.17
N ILE A 149 14.98 13.02 -11.97
CA ILE A 149 14.30 13.85 -10.97
C ILE A 149 14.71 13.37 -9.58
N LYS A 150 15.58 14.15 -8.92
CA LYS A 150 16.06 13.86 -7.57
C LYS A 150 15.05 14.40 -6.55
N GLY A 151 14.42 13.49 -5.83
CA GLY A 151 13.59 13.84 -4.67
C GLY A 151 14.42 14.07 -3.41
N PHE A 152 13.99 15.01 -2.57
CA PHE A 152 14.59 15.18 -1.24
C PHE A 152 13.90 14.26 -0.23
N PRO A 153 14.63 13.43 0.55
CA PRO A 153 14.05 12.53 1.54
C PRO A 153 13.60 13.29 2.80
N TYR A 154 12.57 14.13 2.66
CA TYR A 154 12.10 15.03 3.71
C TYR A 154 11.57 14.27 4.93
N VAL A 155 10.92 13.12 4.72
CA VAL A 155 10.37 12.31 5.81
C VAL A 155 11.49 11.70 6.63
N SER A 156 12.54 11.18 5.99
CA SER A 156 13.69 10.63 6.70
C SER A 156 14.43 11.67 7.54
N ASP A 157 14.52 12.91 7.05
CA ASP A 157 15.09 14.03 7.79
C ASP A 157 14.24 14.36 9.02
N ARG A 158 12.92 14.51 8.83
CA ARG A 158 11.96 14.78 9.92
C ARG A 158 11.91 13.68 10.98
N LEU A 159 12.09 12.43 10.57
CA LEU A 159 12.12 11.26 11.46
C LEU A 159 13.50 11.02 12.10
N GLY A 160 14.51 11.84 11.78
CA GLY A 160 15.85 11.70 12.36
C GLY A 160 16.55 10.39 11.93
N PHE A 161 16.26 9.89 10.73
CA PHE A 161 17.00 8.77 10.14
C PHE A 161 18.32 9.21 9.50
N ARG A 162 18.40 10.47 9.05
CA ARG A 162 19.62 11.10 8.56
C ARG A 162 20.29 11.88 9.70
N ASP A 163 21.59 11.71 9.84
CA ASP A 163 22.39 12.53 10.75
C ASP A 163 22.71 13.87 10.06
N VAL A 164 22.79 14.96 10.84
CA VAL A 164 23.06 16.34 10.37
C VAL A 164 24.37 16.47 9.57
N GLY A 165 25.22 15.43 9.55
CA GLY A 165 26.46 15.34 8.78
C GLY A 165 26.39 14.57 7.44
N ASP A 166 25.26 13.93 7.09
CA ASP A 166 25.03 13.38 5.73
C ASP A 166 24.61 14.55 4.81
N SER A 167 25.48 15.57 4.72
CA SER A 167 25.39 16.60 3.70
C SER A 167 25.37 15.90 2.35
N ILE A 168 24.36 16.23 1.55
CA ILE A 168 24.22 15.87 0.15
C ILE A 168 25.62 15.83 -0.48
N ASP A 169 26.03 14.66 -0.97
CA ASP A 169 27.12 14.55 -1.95
C ASP A 169 26.64 15.28 -3.20
N THR A 170 26.65 16.61 -3.14
CA THR A 170 26.78 17.51 -4.27
C THR A 170 28.22 17.32 -4.73
N THR A 171 28.51 16.13 -5.27
CA THR A 171 29.70 15.93 -6.09
C THR A 171 29.46 16.81 -7.30
N GLY A 172 30.04 18.01 -7.24
CA GLY A 172 30.13 18.92 -8.36
C GLY A 172 30.84 18.20 -9.49
N GLN A 173 30.06 17.68 -10.44
CA GLN A 173 30.55 17.46 -11.79
C GLN A 173 30.00 18.62 -12.60
N SER A 174 30.90 19.55 -12.95
CA SER A 174 30.66 20.60 -13.91
C SER A 174 30.17 19.98 -15.23
N SER A 175 28.85 19.98 -15.42
CA SER A 175 28.20 19.60 -16.67
C SER A 175 27.85 20.88 -17.46
N PRO A 176 27.88 20.84 -18.80
CA PRO A 176 27.78 22.01 -19.66
C PRO A 176 26.47 22.79 -19.48
N ILE A 177 26.46 24.06 -19.87
CA ILE A 177 25.36 25.05 -19.70
C ILE A 177 23.97 24.55 -20.17
N GLY A 178 23.90 23.52 -21.04
CA GLY A 178 22.65 22.87 -21.45
C GLY A 178 22.00 22.00 -20.36
N ASP A 179 22.77 21.43 -19.45
CA ASP A 179 22.29 20.55 -18.39
C ASP A 179 21.68 21.34 -17.21
N GLU A 180 22.11 22.59 -16.98
CA GLU A 180 21.61 23.41 -15.87
C GLU A 180 20.12 23.74 -16.02
N MET A 181 19.64 23.97 -17.25
CA MET A 181 18.23 24.21 -17.52
C MET A 181 17.38 22.95 -17.29
N LEU A 182 17.88 21.78 -17.71
CA LEU A 182 17.21 20.50 -17.50
C LEU A 182 17.19 20.10 -16.03
N LEU A 183 18.24 20.42 -15.27
CA LEU A 183 18.30 20.23 -13.82
C LEU A 183 17.24 21.06 -13.11
N ARG A 184 17.10 22.35 -13.44
CA ARG A 184 16.03 23.21 -12.89
C ARG A 184 14.63 22.72 -13.27
N GLU A 185 14.45 22.22 -14.49
CA GLU A 185 13.19 21.60 -14.92
C GLU A 185 12.90 20.35 -14.07
N ALA A 186 13.90 19.48 -13.87
CA ALA A 186 13.78 18.28 -13.05
C ALA A 186 13.44 18.59 -11.58
N GLU A 187 14.07 19.61 -10.98
CA GLU A 187 13.75 20.08 -9.62
C GLU A 187 12.29 20.51 -9.48
N SER A 188 11.76 21.25 -10.45
CA SER A 188 10.35 21.69 -10.40
C SER A 188 9.35 20.52 -10.50
N LEU A 189 9.73 19.43 -11.18
CA LEU A 189 8.91 18.25 -11.41
C LEU A 189 8.90 17.31 -10.21
N GLU A 190 9.72 17.56 -9.17
CA GLU A 190 9.69 16.83 -7.91
C GLU A 190 8.27 16.75 -7.34
N SER A 191 7.57 17.89 -7.30
CA SER A 191 6.19 18.01 -6.84
C SER A 191 5.20 17.18 -7.66
N SER A 192 5.47 17.01 -8.96
CA SER A 192 4.65 16.24 -9.89
C SER A 192 4.78 14.74 -9.63
N VAL A 193 6.00 14.26 -9.34
CA VAL A 193 6.23 12.85 -8.95
C VAL A 193 5.52 12.53 -7.63
N LEU A 194 5.65 13.40 -6.63
CA LEU A 194 4.97 13.26 -5.35
C LEU A 194 3.44 13.22 -5.49
N SER A 195 2.89 14.15 -6.29
CA SER A 195 1.45 14.23 -6.52
C SER A 195 0.94 13.01 -7.30
N GLY A 196 1.69 12.54 -8.30
CA GLY A 196 1.39 11.31 -9.03
C GLY A 196 1.38 10.07 -8.12
N PHE A 197 2.35 9.97 -7.20
CA PHE A 197 2.40 8.90 -6.19
C PHE A 197 1.21 8.95 -5.22
N GLN A 198 0.85 10.14 -4.72
CA GLN A 198 -0.31 10.30 -3.84
C GLN A 198 -1.61 9.92 -4.53
N LEU A 199 -1.79 10.31 -5.80
CA LEU A 199 -2.95 9.92 -6.61
C LEU A 199 -3.01 8.42 -6.87
N ALA A 200 -1.85 7.78 -7.12
CA ALA A 200 -1.77 6.34 -7.29
C ALA A 200 -2.18 5.61 -6.00
N THR A 201 -1.62 6.03 -4.87
CA THR A 201 -1.87 5.39 -3.57
C THR A 201 -3.26 5.65 -3.02
N SER A 202 -3.90 6.77 -3.36
CA SER A 202 -5.30 7.03 -3.01
C SER A 202 -6.29 6.20 -3.84
N ALA A 203 -5.93 5.88 -5.09
CA ALA A 203 -6.77 5.13 -6.02
C ALA A 203 -6.00 3.92 -6.55
N GLY A 204 -6.06 2.82 -5.80
CA GLY A 204 -5.40 1.57 -6.12
C GLY A 204 -5.98 0.86 -7.36
N PRO A 205 -5.23 -0.08 -7.96
CA PRO A 205 -5.54 -0.62 -9.28
C PRO A 205 -6.76 -1.56 -9.33
N LEU A 206 -7.18 -2.13 -8.20
CA LEU A 206 -8.27 -3.12 -8.15
C LEU A 206 -9.66 -2.48 -8.16
N CYS A 207 -9.88 -1.52 -7.28
CA CYS A 207 -11.22 -0.96 -7.00
C CYS A 207 -11.22 0.56 -6.84
N ASP A 208 -10.14 1.24 -7.23
CA ASP A 208 -9.90 2.66 -6.92
C ASP A 208 -10.10 2.98 -5.42
N GLU A 209 -9.64 2.06 -4.56
CA GLU A 209 -9.57 2.23 -3.10
C GLU A 209 -8.12 2.51 -2.68
N PRO A 210 -7.89 3.14 -1.52
CA PRO A 210 -6.55 3.38 -1.01
C PRO A 210 -5.72 2.09 -0.92
N MET A 211 -4.46 2.17 -1.35
CA MET A 211 -3.52 1.05 -1.22
C MET A 211 -3.01 0.93 0.22
N TRP A 212 -2.64 -0.27 0.64
CA TRP A 212 -2.18 -0.55 2.01
C TRP A 212 -0.96 -1.49 2.00
N GLY A 213 0.11 -1.11 2.71
CA GLY A 213 1.28 -1.97 2.93
C GLY A 213 2.21 -2.12 1.74
N LEU A 214 2.40 -1.05 0.95
CA LEU A 214 3.27 -1.06 -0.22
C LEU A 214 4.41 -0.03 -0.11
N ALA A 215 5.60 -0.43 -0.57
CA ALA A 215 6.75 0.46 -0.71
C ALA A 215 7.11 0.60 -2.19
N PHE A 216 7.37 1.83 -2.62
CA PHE A 216 7.64 2.19 -4.01
C PHE A 216 9.02 2.84 -4.14
N VAL A 217 9.71 2.55 -5.23
CA VAL A 217 10.81 3.38 -5.75
C VAL A 217 10.38 3.85 -7.13
N VAL A 218 10.36 5.17 -7.30
CA VAL A 218 10.01 5.81 -8.57
C VAL A 218 11.26 6.52 -9.08
N GLU A 219 11.71 6.12 -10.26
CA GLU A 219 12.81 6.76 -10.99
C GLU A 219 12.21 7.45 -12.22
N ALA A 220 12.17 8.78 -12.23
CA ALA A 220 11.64 9.55 -13.34
C ALA A 220 12.77 10.30 -14.05
N PHE A 221 12.99 9.98 -15.32
CA PHE A 221 14.03 10.56 -16.16
C PHE A 221 13.41 11.56 -17.12
N VAL A 222 14.01 12.75 -17.25
CA VAL A 222 13.59 13.81 -18.15
C VAL A 222 14.62 13.98 -19.25
N SER A 223 14.16 13.95 -20.50
CA SER A 223 14.96 14.18 -21.70
C SER A 223 14.80 15.61 -22.22
N PRO A 224 15.83 16.16 -22.88
CA PRO A 224 15.77 17.46 -23.52
C PRO A 224 14.66 17.54 -24.57
N ILE A 225 14.20 18.76 -24.83
CA ILE A 225 13.28 19.03 -25.94
C ILE A 225 14.05 18.82 -27.25
N ASP A 226 13.65 17.86 -28.06
CA ASP A 226 14.09 17.80 -29.46
C ASP A 226 13.55 19.04 -30.19
N ARG A 227 14.43 20.00 -30.47
CA ARG A 227 14.12 21.25 -31.19
C ARG A 227 13.88 21.04 -32.70
N GLN A 228 13.14 20.01 -33.11
CA GLN A 228 12.90 19.71 -34.53
C GLN A 228 11.53 20.14 -35.07
N SER A 229 10.78 21.00 -34.38
CA SER A 229 9.60 21.64 -35.01
C SER A 229 9.41 23.10 -34.63
N ASN A 230 9.79 23.96 -35.59
CA ASN A 230 9.34 25.33 -35.84
C ASN A 230 9.75 26.43 -34.83
N GLU A 231 10.65 27.32 -35.27
CA GLU A 231 11.32 28.35 -34.48
C GLU A 231 10.50 29.62 -34.12
N ASP A 232 9.21 29.73 -34.43
CA ASP A 232 8.60 31.07 -34.51
C ASP A 232 7.64 31.54 -33.39
N ASN A 233 7.45 30.85 -32.25
CA ASN A 233 6.50 31.34 -31.21
C ASN A 233 6.93 31.09 -29.74
N ILE A 234 8.11 31.55 -29.36
CA ILE A 234 8.86 31.04 -28.19
C ILE A 234 8.43 31.63 -26.82
N SER A 235 7.76 32.78 -26.71
CA SER A 235 7.65 33.47 -25.40
C SER A 235 6.34 33.30 -24.61
N ILE A 236 5.23 32.89 -25.23
CA ILE A 236 3.91 32.81 -24.55
C ILE A 236 3.44 31.35 -24.34
N GLN A 237 3.90 30.40 -25.17
CA GLN A 237 3.49 28.99 -25.08
C GLN A 237 4.19 28.18 -23.98
N GLN A 238 5.31 28.66 -23.43
CA GLN A 238 6.14 27.89 -22.50
C GLN A 238 5.50 27.66 -21.12
N ALA A 239 4.73 28.63 -20.60
CA ALA A 239 4.06 28.49 -19.29
C ALA A 239 2.85 27.53 -19.36
N GLU A 240 2.10 27.55 -20.47
CA GLU A 240 0.99 26.62 -20.72
C GLU A 240 1.52 25.19 -20.96
N GLN A 241 2.64 25.06 -21.68
CA GLN A 241 3.33 23.78 -21.89
C GLN A 241 3.89 23.19 -20.59
N TYR A 242 4.30 24.03 -19.63
CA TYR A 242 4.80 23.58 -18.32
C TYR A 242 3.69 22.97 -17.45
N GLY A 243 2.53 23.62 -17.37
CA GLY A 243 1.36 23.09 -16.65
C GLY A 243 0.81 21.80 -17.27
N MET A 244 0.90 21.68 -18.59
CA MET A 244 0.56 20.44 -19.29
C MET A 244 1.59 19.33 -19.03
N PHE A 245 2.89 19.66 -18.99
CA PHE A 245 3.95 18.67 -18.79
C PHE A 245 3.97 18.12 -17.37
N THR A 246 3.78 18.96 -16.34
CA THR A 246 3.64 18.51 -14.94
C THR A 246 2.48 17.52 -14.79
N GLY A 247 1.32 17.81 -15.39
CA GLY A 247 0.16 16.92 -15.40
C GLY A 247 0.41 15.60 -16.15
N GLN A 248 1.17 15.63 -17.24
CA GLN A 248 1.59 14.41 -17.96
C GLN A 248 2.50 13.53 -17.10
N VAL A 249 3.49 14.13 -16.42
CA VAL A 249 4.39 13.40 -15.50
C VAL A 249 3.60 12.79 -14.34
N MET A 250 2.68 13.55 -13.72
CA MET A 250 1.79 13.04 -12.67
C MET A 250 1.00 11.81 -13.13
N THR A 251 0.45 11.86 -14.35
CA THR A 251 -0.34 10.77 -14.93
C THR A 251 0.53 9.56 -15.25
N ALA A 252 1.70 9.77 -15.86
CA ALA A 252 2.66 8.70 -16.14
C ALA A 252 3.12 7.99 -14.86
N VAL A 253 3.44 8.74 -13.80
CA VAL A 253 3.78 8.17 -12.49
C VAL A 253 2.61 7.37 -11.91
N LYS A 254 1.38 7.92 -11.98
CA LYS A 254 0.18 7.24 -11.49
C LYS A 254 -0.04 5.90 -12.20
N GLU A 255 0.05 5.89 -13.52
CA GLU A 255 -0.14 4.69 -14.33
C GLU A 255 0.99 3.67 -14.14
N ALA A 256 2.24 4.13 -14.06
CA ALA A 256 3.39 3.26 -13.80
C ALA A 256 3.27 2.57 -12.44
N CYS A 257 2.87 3.30 -11.40
CA CYS A 257 2.60 2.73 -10.07
C CYS A 257 1.48 1.68 -10.11
N ARG A 258 0.35 1.99 -10.77
CA ARG A 258 -0.77 1.03 -10.91
C ARG A 258 -0.34 -0.24 -11.64
N ALA A 259 0.41 -0.10 -12.74
CA ALA A 259 0.90 -1.22 -13.52
C ALA A 259 1.92 -2.06 -12.74
N ALA A 260 2.85 -1.43 -12.01
CA ALA A 260 3.81 -2.13 -11.14
C ALA A 260 3.11 -2.97 -10.06
N VAL A 261 2.06 -2.43 -9.45
CA VAL A 261 1.26 -3.18 -8.45
C VAL A 261 0.54 -4.36 -9.09
N LEU A 262 -0.07 -4.19 -10.27
CA LEU A 262 -0.77 -5.27 -10.98
C LEU A 262 0.18 -6.42 -11.37
N GLN A 263 1.41 -6.13 -11.78
CA GLN A 263 2.41 -7.15 -12.10
C GLN A 263 2.76 -8.03 -10.89
N ARG A 264 2.64 -7.50 -9.66
CA ARG A 264 2.92 -8.21 -8.41
C ARG A 264 1.72 -9.00 -7.86
N LYS A 265 0.64 -9.19 -8.64
CA LYS A 265 -0.57 -9.95 -8.26
C LYS A 265 -1.15 -9.48 -6.92
N PRO A 266 -1.72 -8.26 -6.87
CA PRO A 266 -2.16 -7.66 -5.62
C PRO A 266 -3.31 -8.46 -5.00
N ARG A 267 -3.41 -8.40 -3.67
CA ARG A 267 -4.45 -9.03 -2.86
C ARG A 267 -5.36 -7.96 -2.25
N LEU A 268 -6.61 -8.32 -2.00
CA LEU A 268 -7.53 -7.44 -1.29
C LEU A 268 -7.16 -7.43 0.20
N VAL A 269 -7.28 -6.27 0.85
CA VAL A 269 -7.11 -6.14 2.29
C VAL A 269 -8.48 -5.83 2.87
N GLU A 270 -8.94 -6.65 3.80
CA GLU A 270 -10.21 -6.47 4.49
C GLU A 270 -9.98 -5.80 5.85
N ALA A 271 -10.90 -4.94 6.25
CA ALA A 271 -10.97 -4.50 7.64
C ALA A 271 -11.66 -5.58 8.48
N LEU A 272 -11.15 -5.78 9.69
CA LEU A 272 -11.73 -6.66 10.71
C LEU A 272 -12.19 -5.84 11.91
N TYR A 273 -13.43 -6.08 12.32
CA TYR A 273 -13.91 -5.67 13.64
C TYR A 273 -13.48 -6.69 14.68
N PHE A 274 -12.97 -6.21 15.81
CA PHE A 274 -13.00 -6.95 17.05
C PHE A 274 -14.44 -6.94 17.58
N CYS A 275 -14.97 -8.12 17.82
CA CYS A 275 -16.32 -8.37 18.27
C CYS A 275 -16.27 -9.00 19.66
N GLU A 276 -16.79 -8.28 20.65
CA GLU A 276 -17.03 -8.82 21.99
C GLU A 276 -18.51 -9.19 22.11
N LEU A 277 -18.77 -10.48 22.30
CA LEU A 277 -20.11 -11.05 22.33
C LEU A 277 -20.41 -11.56 23.73
N ASN A 278 -21.56 -11.21 24.26
CA ASN A 278 -22.06 -11.76 25.52
C ASN A 278 -23.35 -12.53 25.22
N THR A 279 -23.37 -13.82 25.56
CA THR A 279 -24.48 -14.73 25.26
C THR A 279 -24.69 -15.73 26.41
N PRO A 280 -25.94 -15.98 26.86
CA PRO A 280 -26.23 -17.07 27.79
C PRO A 280 -25.89 -18.45 27.20
N THR A 281 -25.55 -19.42 28.05
CA THR A 281 -25.16 -20.78 27.64
C THR A 281 -26.20 -21.49 26.77
N GLU A 282 -27.49 -21.21 26.98
CA GLU A 282 -28.62 -21.77 26.22
C GLU A 282 -28.59 -21.39 24.72
N HIS A 283 -28.02 -20.24 24.38
CA HIS A 283 -28.03 -19.69 23.02
C HIS A 283 -26.65 -19.71 22.34
N LEU A 284 -25.65 -20.36 22.95
CA LEU A 284 -24.30 -20.45 22.38
C LEU A 284 -24.29 -21.06 20.97
N GLY A 285 -25.01 -22.17 20.77
CA GLY A 285 -25.08 -22.83 19.46
C GLY A 285 -25.61 -21.90 18.35
N SER A 286 -26.66 -21.15 18.65
CA SER A 286 -27.21 -20.14 17.73
C SER A 286 -26.21 -19.03 17.44
N MET A 287 -25.52 -18.52 18.45
CA MET A 287 -24.50 -17.48 18.29
C MET A 287 -23.34 -17.95 17.40
N TYR A 288 -22.80 -19.16 17.62
CA TYR A 288 -21.75 -19.72 16.78
C TYR A 288 -22.21 -19.94 15.33
N ALA A 289 -23.46 -20.33 15.12
CA ALA A 289 -24.02 -20.47 13.78
C ALA A 289 -24.02 -19.11 13.03
N VAL A 290 -24.36 -18.01 13.71
CA VAL A 290 -24.31 -16.66 13.13
C VAL A 290 -22.87 -16.25 12.82
N LEU A 291 -21.92 -16.52 13.73
CA LEU A 291 -20.50 -16.25 13.50
C LEU A 291 -19.93 -17.01 12.30
N ALA A 292 -20.23 -18.29 12.18
CA ALA A 292 -19.76 -19.14 11.09
C ALA A 292 -20.25 -18.64 9.72
N ARG A 293 -21.50 -18.20 9.62
CA ARG A 293 -22.06 -17.62 8.37
C ARG A 293 -21.35 -16.34 7.93
N ARG A 294 -20.76 -15.59 8.86
CA ARG A 294 -20.12 -14.28 8.62
C ARG A 294 -18.60 -14.36 8.54
N ARG A 295 -18.03 -15.55 8.33
CA ARG A 295 -16.56 -15.78 8.29
C ARG A 295 -15.84 -15.25 9.54
N ALA A 296 -16.50 -15.25 10.70
CA ALA A 296 -15.89 -14.76 11.93
C ALA A 296 -14.84 -15.76 12.45
N ARG A 297 -13.72 -15.24 12.96
CA ARG A 297 -12.64 -16.04 13.58
C ARG A 297 -12.68 -15.83 15.09
N VAL A 298 -13.05 -16.85 15.84
CA VAL A 298 -13.04 -16.81 17.31
C VAL A 298 -11.61 -16.85 17.82
N ILE A 299 -11.30 -15.98 18.78
CA ILE A 299 -9.97 -15.78 19.36
C ILE A 299 -9.93 -16.36 20.77
N LYS A 300 -10.92 -15.99 21.58
CA LYS A 300 -10.96 -16.25 23.01
C LYS A 300 -12.39 -16.45 23.46
N GLU A 301 -12.56 -17.36 24.39
CA GLU A 301 -13.84 -17.75 24.96
C GLU A 301 -13.69 -17.80 26.47
N GLU A 302 -14.56 -17.11 27.20
CA GLU A 302 -14.49 -17.01 28.65
C GLU A 302 -15.90 -17.06 29.25
N MET A 303 -16.06 -17.84 30.31
CA MET A 303 -17.28 -17.80 31.11
C MET A 303 -17.13 -16.75 32.20
N GLN A 304 -18.11 -15.87 32.35
CA GLN A 304 -18.06 -14.84 33.39
C GLN A 304 -18.31 -15.47 34.77
N GLU A 305 -17.35 -15.32 35.68
CA GLU A 305 -17.51 -15.82 37.05
C GLU A 305 -18.68 -15.11 37.74
N GLY A 306 -19.62 -15.88 38.29
CA GLY A 306 -20.80 -15.34 38.97
C GLY A 306 -21.97 -14.94 38.05
N SER A 307 -21.88 -15.18 36.73
CA SER A 307 -22.93 -14.91 35.75
C SER A 307 -23.13 -16.10 34.80
N PRO A 308 -24.36 -16.40 34.34
CA PRO A 308 -24.60 -17.44 33.32
C PRO A 308 -24.20 -16.99 31.91
N LEU A 309 -23.54 -15.84 31.78
CA LEU A 309 -23.11 -15.27 30.51
C LEU A 309 -21.74 -15.81 30.10
N PHE A 310 -21.63 -16.07 28.80
CA PHE A 310 -20.40 -16.44 28.14
C PHE A 310 -19.94 -15.30 27.24
N THR A 311 -18.68 -14.89 27.38
CA THR A 311 -18.05 -13.84 26.59
C THR A 311 -17.18 -14.46 25.51
N VAL A 312 -17.43 -14.10 24.24
CA VAL A 312 -16.65 -14.55 23.09
C VAL A 312 -16.01 -13.36 22.40
N HIS A 313 -14.70 -13.41 22.25
CA HIS A 313 -13.93 -12.47 21.45
C HIS A 313 -13.67 -13.06 20.07
N ALA A 314 -14.12 -12.37 19.02
CA ALA A 314 -13.94 -12.81 17.64
C ALA A 314 -13.55 -11.67 16.71
N TYR A 315 -12.89 -11.99 15.60
CA TYR A 315 -12.72 -11.06 14.49
C TYR A 315 -13.82 -11.30 13.45
N VAL A 316 -14.49 -10.24 13.02
CA VAL A 316 -15.55 -10.28 12.00
C VAL A 316 -15.18 -9.34 10.85
N PRO A 317 -15.17 -9.78 9.59
CA PRO A 317 -14.97 -8.89 8.43
C PRO A 317 -16.02 -7.78 8.39
N VAL A 318 -15.57 -6.53 8.19
CA VAL A 318 -16.45 -5.36 8.11
C VAL A 318 -17.47 -5.50 6.96
N ALA A 319 -17.06 -6.11 5.85
CA ALA A 319 -17.97 -6.37 4.73
C ALA A 319 -19.15 -7.27 5.12
N GLU A 320 -18.96 -8.19 6.07
CA GLU A 320 -19.95 -9.16 6.53
C GLU A 320 -20.73 -8.69 7.77
N SER A 321 -20.31 -7.60 8.42
CA SER A 321 -20.93 -7.12 9.66
C SER A 321 -22.29 -6.45 9.44
N PHE A 322 -22.66 -6.13 8.20
CA PHE A 322 -23.95 -5.51 7.89
C PHE A 322 -25.11 -6.48 8.20
N GLY A 323 -26.02 -6.05 9.07
CA GLY A 323 -27.12 -6.86 9.57
C GLY A 323 -26.71 -7.92 10.60
N PHE A 324 -25.45 -7.95 11.05
CA PHE A 324 -24.95 -8.93 12.02
C PHE A 324 -25.69 -8.85 13.36
N ALA A 325 -25.88 -7.64 13.90
CA ALA A 325 -26.57 -7.45 15.17
C ALA A 325 -28.04 -7.89 15.13
N ASP A 326 -28.73 -7.66 14.01
CA ASP A 326 -30.13 -8.03 13.84
C ASP A 326 -30.29 -9.54 13.67
N GLU A 327 -29.38 -10.16 12.91
CA GLU A 327 -29.34 -11.62 12.78
C GLU A 327 -29.06 -12.28 14.13
N LEU A 328 -28.07 -11.78 14.88
CA LEU A 328 -27.74 -12.28 16.22
C LEU A 328 -28.96 -12.22 17.15
N ARG A 329 -29.63 -11.07 17.25
CA ARG A 329 -30.84 -10.92 18.08
C ARG A 329 -31.97 -11.85 17.64
N ARG A 330 -32.16 -12.04 16.33
CA ARG A 330 -33.22 -12.92 15.81
C ARG A 330 -33.01 -14.38 16.20
N TRP A 331 -31.77 -14.86 16.15
CA TRP A 331 -31.45 -16.27 16.43
C TRP A 331 -31.29 -16.58 17.92
N THR A 332 -31.12 -15.57 18.77
CA THR A 332 -31.01 -15.71 20.22
C THR A 332 -32.18 -15.06 20.98
N SER A 333 -33.26 -14.70 20.29
CA SER A 333 -34.42 -14.02 20.87
C SER A 333 -34.06 -12.74 21.64
N GLY A 334 -32.99 -12.06 21.23
CA GLY A 334 -32.46 -10.84 21.85
C GLY A 334 -31.58 -11.09 23.08
N ALA A 335 -31.30 -12.34 23.43
CA ALA A 335 -30.50 -12.69 24.62
C ALA A 335 -29.00 -12.42 24.45
N SER A 336 -28.53 -12.25 23.21
CA SER A 336 -27.12 -11.96 22.91
C SER A 336 -26.91 -10.51 22.56
N SER A 337 -25.79 -9.94 23.02
CA SER A 337 -25.32 -8.61 22.65
C SER A 337 -23.93 -8.67 22.03
N ALA A 338 -23.66 -7.81 21.04
CA ALA A 338 -22.37 -7.68 20.39
C ALA A 338 -21.87 -6.24 20.43
N LEU A 339 -20.60 -6.04 20.76
CA LEU A 339 -19.88 -4.78 20.59
C LEU A 339 -18.84 -4.95 19.47
N LEU A 340 -18.86 -4.06 18.48
CA LEU A 340 -17.95 -4.08 17.34
C LEU A 340 -17.04 -2.85 17.37
N VAL A 341 -15.73 -3.07 17.34
CA VAL A 341 -14.70 -2.00 17.30
C VAL A 341 -13.72 -2.31 16.17
N LEU A 342 -13.34 -1.30 15.37
CA LEU A 342 -12.33 -1.50 14.31
C LEU A 342 -11.01 -1.94 14.96
N SER A 343 -10.50 -3.10 14.55
CA SER A 343 -9.27 -3.65 15.09
C SER A 343 -8.09 -3.39 14.18
N HIS A 344 -8.12 -3.97 12.97
CA HIS A 344 -7.00 -3.88 12.04
C HIS A 344 -7.41 -4.29 10.62
N TRP A 345 -6.47 -4.10 9.71
CA TRP A 345 -6.54 -4.54 8.32
C TRP A 345 -5.75 -5.85 8.15
N GLU A 346 -6.35 -6.84 7.48
CA GLU A 346 -5.74 -8.14 7.20
C GLU A 346 -5.84 -8.46 5.69
N PRO A 347 -4.75 -8.92 5.04
CA PRO A 347 -4.81 -9.33 3.65
C PRO A 347 -5.63 -10.61 3.49
N LEU A 348 -6.58 -10.58 2.57
CA LEU A 348 -7.33 -11.78 2.17
C LEU A 348 -6.40 -12.70 1.37
N LEU A 349 -6.32 -13.96 1.80
CA LEU A 349 -5.39 -14.95 1.22
C LEU A 349 -5.83 -15.40 -0.18
N GLU A 350 -7.12 -15.35 -0.47
CA GLU A 350 -7.70 -15.74 -1.75
C GLU A 350 -7.17 -14.86 -2.91
N ASP A 351 -6.84 -15.50 -4.03
CA ASP A 351 -6.46 -14.79 -5.26
C ASP A 351 -7.71 -14.26 -5.99
N PRO A 352 -7.85 -12.94 -6.20
CA PRO A 352 -8.95 -12.40 -7.00
C PRO A 352 -8.84 -12.73 -8.50
N PHE A 353 -7.66 -13.12 -8.99
CA PHE A 353 -7.39 -13.49 -10.38
C PHE A 353 -6.90 -14.93 -10.51
N PHE A 354 -7.45 -15.84 -9.68
CA PHE A 354 -7.12 -17.25 -9.77
C PHE A 354 -7.39 -17.77 -11.19
N VAL A 355 -6.38 -18.40 -11.77
CA VAL A 355 -6.47 -19.12 -13.05
C VAL A 355 -5.85 -20.49 -12.80
N PRO A 356 -6.57 -21.60 -13.10
CA PRO A 356 -6.03 -22.96 -13.01
C PRO A 356 -4.72 -23.08 -13.79
N LYS A 357 -3.69 -23.63 -13.17
CA LYS A 357 -2.38 -23.85 -13.81
C LYS A 357 -1.89 -25.28 -13.68
N THR A 358 -2.21 -25.94 -12.58
CA THR A 358 -1.80 -27.33 -12.39
C THR A 358 -2.71 -28.26 -13.19
N GLU A 359 -2.20 -29.43 -13.55
CA GLU A 359 -2.98 -30.43 -14.28
C GLU A 359 -4.24 -30.84 -13.50
N GLU A 360 -4.11 -31.05 -12.19
CA GLU A 360 -5.24 -31.33 -11.27
C GLU A 360 -6.28 -30.19 -11.26
N GLU A 361 -5.85 -28.93 -11.19
CA GLU A 361 -6.77 -27.78 -11.24
C GLU A 361 -7.44 -27.65 -12.61
N ILE A 362 -6.74 -28.00 -13.69
CA ILE A 362 -7.29 -27.98 -15.06
C ILE A 362 -8.28 -29.15 -15.24
N GLU A 363 -8.06 -30.30 -14.61
CA GLU A 363 -9.01 -31.41 -14.61
C GLU A 363 -10.30 -31.04 -13.86
N GLU A 364 -10.19 -30.36 -12.71
CA GLU A 364 -11.33 -29.95 -11.89
C GLU A 364 -12.09 -28.76 -12.49
N TYR A 365 -11.36 -27.72 -12.93
CA TYR A 365 -11.92 -26.43 -13.34
C TYR A 365 -11.83 -26.15 -14.84
N GLY A 366 -11.31 -27.09 -15.63
CA GLY A 366 -11.18 -26.95 -17.09
C GLY A 366 -10.31 -25.76 -17.49
N ASP A 367 -10.86 -24.92 -18.37
CA ASP A 367 -10.24 -23.68 -18.86
C ASP A 367 -10.35 -22.51 -17.87
N GLY A 368 -10.75 -22.77 -16.63
CA GLY A 368 -11.01 -21.77 -15.60
C GLY A 368 -12.37 -21.07 -15.74
N SER A 369 -13.21 -21.47 -16.69
CA SER A 369 -14.55 -20.89 -16.86
C SER A 369 -15.58 -21.40 -15.85
N SER A 370 -15.35 -22.59 -15.28
CA SER A 370 -16.21 -23.20 -14.25
C SER A 370 -15.80 -22.84 -12.82
N VAL A 371 -14.71 -22.07 -12.63
CA VAL A 371 -14.25 -21.66 -11.30
C VAL A 371 -15.33 -20.78 -10.65
N PRO A 372 -15.88 -21.17 -9.48
CA PRO A 372 -16.84 -20.33 -8.78
C PRO A 372 -16.19 -19.02 -8.36
N GLN A 373 -16.96 -17.93 -8.33
CA GLN A 373 -16.42 -16.64 -7.90
C GLN A 373 -15.96 -16.70 -6.44
N ASN A 374 -14.64 -16.54 -6.24
CA ASN A 374 -14.01 -16.40 -4.94
C ASN A 374 -14.56 -15.18 -4.18
N THR A 375 -14.46 -15.21 -2.85
CA THR A 375 -14.89 -14.12 -1.97
C THR A 375 -14.19 -12.82 -2.35
N ALA A 376 -12.88 -12.88 -2.62
CA ALA A 376 -12.09 -11.73 -3.07
C ALA A 376 -12.67 -11.09 -4.34
N ARG A 377 -13.03 -11.92 -5.35
CA ARG A 377 -13.58 -11.43 -6.61
C ARG A 377 -14.98 -10.84 -6.42
N LYS A 378 -15.84 -11.48 -5.61
CA LYS A 378 -17.17 -10.97 -5.27
C LYS A 378 -17.10 -9.58 -4.65
N LEU A 379 -16.17 -9.36 -3.71
CA LEU A 379 -15.97 -8.07 -3.05
C LEU A 379 -15.47 -7.01 -4.04
N ILE A 380 -14.49 -7.35 -4.89
CA ILE A 380 -13.97 -6.45 -5.92
C ILE A 380 -15.09 -6.04 -6.88
N ASP A 381 -15.84 -7.00 -7.42
CA ASP A 381 -16.90 -6.73 -8.39
C ASP A 381 -18.04 -5.94 -7.74
N ALA A 382 -18.37 -6.18 -6.46
CA ALA A 382 -19.35 -5.40 -5.73
C ALA A 382 -18.93 -3.92 -5.58
N VAL A 383 -17.68 -3.66 -5.21
CA VAL A 383 -17.14 -2.29 -5.10
C VAL A 383 -17.08 -1.62 -6.48
N ARG A 384 -16.61 -2.34 -7.51
CA ARG A 384 -16.52 -1.83 -8.88
C ARG A 384 -17.90 -1.46 -9.43
N ARG A 385 -18.93 -2.31 -9.25
CA ARG A 385 -20.31 -1.98 -9.65
C ARG A 385 -20.84 -0.73 -8.95
N ARG A 386 -20.62 -0.61 -7.63
CA ARG A 386 -21.05 0.59 -6.87
C ARG A 386 -20.38 1.87 -7.36
N LYS A 387 -19.11 1.79 -7.77
CA LYS A 387 -18.35 2.92 -8.33
C LYS A 387 -18.57 3.16 -9.83
N GLY A 388 -19.33 2.31 -10.52
CA GLY A 388 -19.50 2.39 -11.98
C GLY A 388 -18.25 2.00 -12.77
N LEU A 389 -17.33 1.25 -12.16
CA LEU A 389 -16.12 0.74 -12.82
C LEU A 389 -16.48 -0.50 -13.66
N PRO A 390 -15.75 -0.76 -14.77
CA PRO A 390 -16.01 -1.92 -15.61
C PRO A 390 -15.75 -3.22 -14.83
N VAL A 391 -16.67 -4.17 -14.91
CA VAL A 391 -16.52 -5.51 -14.33
C VAL A 391 -16.34 -6.50 -15.47
N GLU A 392 -15.35 -7.38 -15.37
CA GLU A 392 -15.13 -8.44 -16.36
C GLU A 392 -16.12 -9.58 -16.12
N GLU A 393 -17.39 -9.32 -16.41
CA GLU A 393 -18.41 -10.35 -16.41
C GLU A 393 -18.50 -10.90 -17.84
N LYS A 394 -18.25 -12.21 -18.02
CA LYS A 394 -18.41 -12.85 -19.32
C LYS A 394 -19.90 -12.86 -19.69
N VAL A 395 -20.36 -11.84 -20.41
CA VAL A 395 -21.78 -11.70 -20.83
C VAL A 395 -22.23 -12.83 -21.76
N VAL A 396 -21.31 -13.43 -22.53
CA VAL A 396 -21.59 -14.62 -23.35
C VAL A 396 -20.39 -15.56 -23.32
N GLN A 397 -20.54 -16.73 -22.68
CA GLN A 397 -19.47 -17.74 -22.57
C GLN A 397 -19.22 -18.53 -23.86
N HIS A 398 -20.25 -18.71 -24.72
CA HIS A 398 -20.13 -19.40 -26.01
C HIS A 398 -21.05 -18.77 -27.07
N ALA A 399 -20.62 -17.68 -27.71
CA ALA A 399 -21.38 -17.08 -28.80
C ALA A 399 -21.56 -18.03 -30.00
N THR A 400 -20.59 -18.93 -30.22
CA THR A 400 -20.59 -19.91 -31.32
C THR A 400 -21.63 -21.02 -31.16
N LYS A 401 -21.98 -21.43 -29.93
CA LYS A 401 -22.97 -22.51 -29.67
C LYS A 401 -24.44 -22.04 -29.78
N GLN A 402 -24.70 -20.73 -29.72
CA GLN A 402 -26.08 -20.22 -29.91
C GLN A 402 -26.60 -20.44 -31.33
N ARG A 403 -25.70 -20.40 -32.33
CA ARG A 403 -26.07 -20.58 -33.74
C ARG A 403 -26.46 -22.03 -34.09
N THR A 404 -25.96 -23.02 -33.35
CA THR A 404 -26.30 -24.44 -33.51
C THR A 404 -27.47 -24.90 -32.65
N LEU A 405 -27.69 -24.29 -31.47
CA LEU A 405 -28.85 -24.60 -30.61
C LEU A 405 -30.19 -24.15 -31.22
N ALA A 406 -30.21 -23.05 -31.98
CA ALA A 406 -31.40 -22.60 -32.71
C ALA A 406 -31.74 -23.47 -33.93
N ARG A 407 -30.90 -24.45 -34.28
CA ARG A 407 -31.05 -25.33 -35.44
C ARG A 407 -31.40 -26.76 -34.99
N LYS A 408 -32.45 -26.91 -34.18
CA LYS A 408 -33.20 -28.17 -34.09
C LYS A 408 -34.37 -28.08 -35.07
N VAL A 409 -34.13 -28.53 -36.30
CA VAL A 409 -35.17 -28.95 -37.26
C VAL A 409 -35.22 -30.46 -37.22
#